data_AF-A0A0K0E880-F1
#
_entry.id   AF-A0A0K0E880-F1
#
_cell.length_a   1.000
_cell.length_b   1.000
_cell.length_c   1.000
_cell.angle_alpha   90.00
_cell.angle_beta   90.00
_cell.angle_gamma   90.00
#
_symmetry.space_group_name_H-M   'P 1'
#
loop_
_entity.id
_entity.type
_entity.pdbx_description
1 polymer ?
#
loop_
_entity_poly.entity_id
_entity_poly.type
_entity_poly.pdbx_seq_one_letter_code
_entity_poly.pdbx_strand_id
1 'polypeptide(L)'
;MIEKSKKFKDRNIKKYSTELRDDRSIYNELNNLYNYAVEDKANHLSKTFVLLEEQLNKYPQSISSQIHLLSHIALESFKKYQTNKELVLLKKSLAFILEISLACEKKHCDENTSKRIIYLLSPYLEYISIFSKNYGLNMIYSRLIKVLAFLNEINEKEFINLVKMNYSTFATLIDIFPGPWVQHLLHKFNFKFKNKLNSNGGMFKDIFEDSVLNCLYEPSMGNFNVKLYKLKDSYLVYQKMLPFRVLLKDEVKKLIT
;
A
#
# COMPACT_ATOMS: atom_id res chain seq x y z
N MET A 1 19.36 -13.13 32.38
CA MET A 1 18.81 -12.62 31.09
C MET A 1 17.28 -12.77 31.02
N ILE A 2 16.53 -12.38 32.05
CA ILE A 2 15.11 -12.76 32.27
C ILE A 2 14.10 -11.67 31.83
N GLU A 3 14.54 -10.59 31.17
CA GLU A 3 13.66 -9.43 30.94
C GLU A 3 12.81 -9.44 29.65
N LYS A 4 12.98 -10.40 28.73
CA LYS A 4 12.17 -10.40 27.48
C LYS A 4 10.81 -11.11 27.59
N SER A 5 10.57 -11.95 28.60
CA SER A 5 9.34 -12.75 28.68
C SER A 5 8.16 -12.06 29.39
N LYS A 6 8.38 -10.96 30.12
CA LYS A 6 7.31 -10.31 30.91
C LYS A 6 6.42 -9.32 30.13
N LYS A 7 6.78 -8.90 28.91
CA LYS A 7 6.01 -7.85 28.18
C LYS A 7 4.77 -8.32 27.42
N PHE A 8 4.37 -9.58 27.52
CA PHE A 8 3.24 -10.13 26.75
C PHE A 8 1.91 -10.28 27.53
N LYS A 9 1.86 -9.98 28.83
CA LYS A 9 0.66 -10.29 29.64
C LYS A 9 -0.50 -9.29 29.58
N ASP A 10 -0.31 -8.07 29.09
CA ASP A 10 -1.35 -7.02 29.20
C ASP A 10 -2.13 -6.73 27.90
N ARG A 11 -2.36 -7.76 27.06
CA ARG A 11 -3.29 -7.63 25.93
C ARG A 11 -4.67 -8.12 26.38
N ASN A 12 -5.60 -7.19 26.61
CA ASN A 12 -7.00 -7.49 26.96
C ASN A 12 -7.70 -8.19 25.78
N ILE A 13 -7.79 -9.53 25.83
CA ILE A 13 -8.42 -10.36 24.80
C ILE A 13 -9.95 -10.40 25.03
N LYS A 14 -10.72 -9.62 24.28
CA LYS A 14 -12.16 -9.91 24.10
C LYS A 14 -12.30 -11.14 23.20
N LYS A 15 -13.07 -12.14 23.67
CA LYS A 15 -13.06 -13.53 23.18
C LYS A 15 -13.86 -13.72 21.88
N TYR A 16 -13.19 -14.11 20.80
CA TYR A 16 -13.77 -14.77 19.63
C TYR A 16 -13.38 -16.26 19.70
N SER A 17 -14.31 -17.18 19.44
CA SER A 17 -14.10 -18.63 19.50
C SER A 17 -13.74 -19.20 18.12
N THR A 18 -12.50 -19.65 17.94
CA THR A 18 -12.07 -20.47 16.80
C THR A 18 -11.16 -21.59 17.28
N GLU A 19 -11.16 -22.72 16.56
CA GLU A 19 -10.36 -23.92 16.88
C GLU A 19 -8.88 -23.80 16.47
N LEU A 20 -8.55 -22.86 15.58
CA LEU A 20 -7.20 -22.64 15.07
C LEU A 20 -6.50 -21.54 15.88
N ARG A 21 -5.56 -21.93 16.75
CA ARG A 21 -4.78 -21.03 17.62
C ARG A 21 -4.11 -19.88 16.85
N ASP A 22 -3.65 -20.15 15.62
CA ASP A 22 -2.93 -19.18 14.79
C ASP A 22 -3.84 -18.09 14.22
N ASP A 23 -5.05 -18.46 13.81
CA ASP A 23 -6.07 -17.51 13.31
C ASP A 23 -6.45 -16.50 14.40
N ARG A 24 -6.52 -16.94 15.66
CA ARG A 24 -6.78 -16.04 16.80
C ARG A 24 -5.65 -15.05 17.03
N SER A 25 -4.40 -15.48 16.87
CA SER A 25 -3.25 -14.59 17.00
C SER A 25 -3.26 -13.54 15.89
N ILE A 26 -3.50 -13.96 14.65
CA ILE A 26 -3.62 -13.09 13.48
C ILE A 26 -4.78 -12.11 13.68
N TYR A 27 -5.97 -12.59 14.05
CA TYR A 27 -7.15 -11.78 14.33
C TYR A 27 -6.88 -10.64 15.32
N ASN A 28 -6.20 -10.95 16.43
CA ASN A 28 -5.84 -9.96 17.43
C ASN A 28 -4.85 -8.92 16.88
N GLU A 29 -3.86 -9.35 16.11
CA GLU A 29 -2.91 -8.42 15.48
C GLU A 29 -3.56 -7.57 14.39
N LEU A 30 -4.50 -8.12 13.61
CA LEU A 30 -5.30 -7.34 12.67
C LEU A 30 -6.10 -6.26 13.40
N ASN A 31 -6.82 -6.60 14.47
CA ASN A 31 -7.55 -5.61 15.27
C ASN A 31 -6.65 -4.54 15.91
N ASN A 32 -5.42 -4.91 16.28
CA ASN A 32 -4.44 -3.96 16.82
C ASN A 32 -4.07 -2.85 15.81
N LEU A 33 -4.20 -3.10 14.49
CA LEU A 33 -3.95 -2.08 13.46
C LEU A 33 -4.81 -0.83 13.66
N TYR A 34 -6.09 -1.02 14.03
CA TYR A 34 -7.01 0.07 14.33
C TYR A 34 -6.71 0.67 15.71
N ASN A 35 -6.69 -0.17 16.74
CA ASN A 35 -6.56 0.30 18.13
C ASN A 35 -5.28 1.11 18.34
N TYR A 36 -4.13 0.61 17.87
CA TYR A 36 -2.86 1.32 18.04
C TYR A 36 -2.73 2.56 17.14
N ALA A 37 -3.43 2.59 16.01
CA ALA A 37 -3.45 3.78 15.17
C ALA A 37 -4.33 4.90 15.76
N VAL A 38 -5.46 4.55 16.38
CA VAL A 38 -6.35 5.51 17.06
C VAL A 38 -5.75 6.02 18.38
N GLU A 39 -5.05 5.15 19.12
CA GLU A 39 -4.37 5.52 20.37
C GLU A 39 -2.99 6.19 20.16
N ASP A 40 -2.63 6.49 18.91
CA ASP A 40 -1.33 7.05 18.52
C ASP A 40 -0.08 6.27 19.04
N LYS A 41 -0.21 4.95 19.19
CA LYS A 41 0.85 4.07 19.71
C LYS A 41 1.79 3.60 18.59
N ALA A 42 2.55 4.53 18.00
CA ALA A 42 3.42 4.27 16.84
C ALA A 42 4.35 3.04 17.02
N ASN A 43 5.00 2.89 18.18
CA ASN A 43 5.90 1.76 18.44
C ASN A 43 5.18 0.41 18.53
N HIS A 44 3.93 0.39 18.98
CA HIS A 44 3.14 -0.83 19.03
C HIS A 44 2.62 -1.19 17.64
N LEU A 45 2.16 -0.19 16.89
CA LEU A 45 1.73 -0.37 15.50
C LEU A 45 2.85 -0.94 14.61
N SER A 46 4.06 -0.38 14.69
CA SER A 46 5.21 -0.91 13.93
C SER A 46 5.54 -2.36 14.28
N LYS A 47 5.37 -2.77 15.55
CA LYS A 47 5.55 -4.17 15.95
C LYS A 47 4.45 -5.06 15.38
N THR A 48 3.21 -4.60 15.38
CA THR A 48 2.09 -5.32 14.75
C THR A 48 2.33 -5.51 13.25
N PHE A 49 2.88 -4.52 12.54
CA PHE A 49 3.27 -4.69 11.13
C PHE A 49 4.28 -5.83 10.95
N VAL A 50 5.37 -5.82 11.73
CA VAL A 50 6.41 -6.87 11.66
C VAL A 50 5.82 -8.24 11.98
N LEU A 51 5.00 -8.35 13.02
CA LEU A 51 4.35 -9.62 13.39
C LEU A 51 3.44 -10.13 12.28
N LEU A 52 2.66 -9.26 11.65
CA LEU A 52 1.78 -9.64 10.55
C LEU A 52 2.55 -10.03 9.28
N GLU A 53 3.68 -9.36 8.99
CA GLU A 53 4.58 -9.76 7.90
C GLU A 53 5.22 -11.14 8.15
N GLU A 54 5.59 -11.45 9.39
CA GLU A 54 6.05 -12.79 9.77
C GLU A 54 4.94 -13.84 9.60
N GLN A 55 3.70 -13.52 10.00
CA GLN A 55 2.55 -14.42 9.82
C GLN A 55 2.20 -14.60 8.33
N LEU A 56 2.32 -13.57 7.51
CA LEU A 56 2.13 -13.66 6.05
C LEU A 56 3.08 -14.66 5.38
N ASN A 57 4.28 -14.87 5.92
CA ASN A 57 5.22 -15.87 5.42
C ASN A 57 4.87 -17.30 5.86
N LYS A 58 4.19 -17.47 6.99
CA LYS A 58 3.88 -18.78 7.58
C LYS A 58 2.47 -19.27 7.24
N TYR A 59 1.49 -18.38 7.29
CA TYR A 59 0.06 -18.68 7.19
C TYR A 59 -0.68 -17.61 6.36
N PRO A 60 -0.35 -17.41 5.06
CA PRO A 60 -1.07 -16.45 4.22
C PRO A 60 -2.58 -16.71 4.18
N GLN A 61 -3.01 -17.97 4.10
CA GLN A 61 -4.43 -18.35 4.08
C GLN A 61 -5.23 -17.83 5.29
N SER A 62 -4.59 -17.74 6.46
CA SER A 62 -5.21 -17.22 7.68
C SER A 62 -5.47 -15.71 7.62
N ILE A 63 -4.64 -14.97 6.88
CA ILE A 63 -4.87 -13.54 6.61
C ILE A 63 -5.93 -13.39 5.51
N SER A 64 -5.85 -14.18 4.43
CA SER A 64 -6.84 -14.18 3.34
C SER A 64 -8.26 -14.45 3.85
N SER A 65 -8.44 -15.44 4.71
CA SER A 65 -9.75 -15.74 5.33
C SER A 65 -10.30 -14.60 6.21
N GLN A 66 -9.43 -13.70 6.67
CA GLN A 66 -9.77 -12.57 7.51
C GLN A 66 -9.77 -11.23 6.77
N ILE A 67 -9.76 -11.22 5.44
CA ILE A 67 -9.86 -9.97 4.64
C ILE A 67 -11.13 -9.19 4.97
N HIS A 68 -12.22 -9.86 5.34
CA HIS A 68 -13.42 -9.16 5.77
C HIS A 68 -13.21 -8.26 6.99
N LEU A 69 -12.38 -8.71 7.94
CA LEU A 69 -11.97 -7.92 9.10
C LEU A 69 -11.11 -6.72 8.67
N LEU A 70 -10.19 -6.93 7.74
CA LEU A 70 -9.35 -5.86 7.20
C LEU A 70 -10.16 -4.75 6.52
N SER A 71 -11.17 -5.13 5.72
CA SER A 71 -12.11 -4.20 5.12
C SER A 71 -12.92 -3.43 6.18
N HIS A 72 -13.41 -4.12 7.22
CA HIS A 72 -14.09 -3.46 8.34
C HIS A 72 -13.18 -2.48 9.09
N ILE A 73 -11.93 -2.87 9.36
CA ILE A 73 -10.92 -1.99 9.97
C ILE A 73 -10.68 -0.76 9.08
N ALA A 74 -10.57 -0.93 7.76
CA ALA A 74 -10.38 0.18 6.83
C ALA A 74 -11.58 1.15 6.87
N LEU A 75 -12.82 0.62 6.87
CA LEU A 75 -14.03 1.42 7.00
C LEU A 75 -14.03 2.27 8.28
N GLU A 76 -13.79 1.65 9.43
CA GLU A 76 -13.75 2.35 10.72
C GLU A 76 -12.59 3.35 10.79
N SER A 77 -11.44 3.01 10.19
CA SER A 77 -10.28 3.90 10.07
C SER A 77 -10.61 5.14 9.25
N PHE A 78 -11.33 5.00 8.13
CA PHE A 78 -11.76 6.14 7.32
C PHE A 78 -12.76 7.03 8.05
N LYS A 79 -13.78 6.45 8.71
CA LYS A 79 -14.73 7.21 9.56
C LYS A 79 -13.99 7.99 10.64
N LYS A 80 -13.04 7.36 11.33
CA LYS A 80 -12.27 8.02 12.39
C LYS A 80 -11.34 9.10 11.84
N TYR A 81 -10.63 8.83 10.74
CA TYR A 81 -9.76 9.79 10.08
C TYR A 81 -10.52 11.03 9.58
N GLN A 82 -11.77 10.87 9.17
CA GLN A 82 -12.64 11.99 8.83
C GLN A 82 -12.93 12.87 10.05
N THR A 83 -13.23 12.28 11.21
CA THR A 83 -13.48 13.04 12.45
C THR A 83 -12.23 13.68 13.03
N ASN A 84 -11.07 13.03 12.89
CA ASN A 84 -9.80 13.54 13.38
C ASN A 84 -8.68 13.27 12.36
N LYS A 85 -8.35 14.29 11.57
CA LYS A 85 -7.32 14.23 10.52
C LYS A 85 -5.90 14.19 11.07
N GLU A 86 -5.69 14.45 12.36
CA GLU A 86 -4.37 14.41 13.01
C GLU A 86 -3.91 12.96 13.26
N LEU A 87 -4.78 11.98 13.07
CA LEU A 87 -4.47 10.55 13.21
C LEU A 87 -3.63 10.03 12.02
N VAL A 88 -2.40 10.50 11.91
CA VAL A 88 -1.46 10.16 10.82
C VAL A 88 -1.19 8.65 10.76
N LEU A 89 -1.22 7.95 11.90
CA LEU A 89 -1.03 6.50 11.94
C LEU A 89 -2.15 5.72 11.23
N LEU A 90 -3.37 6.26 11.16
CA LEU A 90 -4.45 5.62 10.38
C LEU A 90 -4.09 5.54 8.90
N LYS A 91 -3.39 6.55 8.34
CA LYS A 91 -2.92 6.49 6.95
C LYS A 91 -1.93 5.35 6.74
N LYS A 92 -1.03 5.14 7.70
CA LYS A 92 -0.04 4.04 7.66
C LYS A 92 -0.75 2.69 7.75
N SER A 93 -1.69 2.52 8.68
CA SER A 93 -2.50 1.31 8.77
C SER A 93 -3.28 1.04 7.49
N LEU A 94 -3.97 2.05 6.94
CA LEU A 94 -4.73 1.92 5.69
C LEU A 94 -3.87 1.51 4.50
N ALA A 95 -2.66 2.08 4.36
CA ALA A 95 -1.73 1.67 3.32
C ALA A 95 -1.20 0.25 3.54
N PHE A 96 -0.88 -0.09 4.80
CA PHE A 96 -0.42 -1.42 5.17
C PHE A 96 -1.48 -2.50 4.91
N ILE A 97 -2.76 -2.21 5.16
CA ILE A 97 -3.87 -3.13 4.90
C ILE A 97 -3.93 -3.52 3.40
N LEU A 98 -3.75 -2.56 2.50
CA LEU A 98 -3.68 -2.85 1.05
C LEU A 98 -2.43 -3.67 0.71
N GLU A 99 -1.29 -3.33 1.30
CA GLU A 99 -0.01 -4.00 1.02
C GLU A 99 0.01 -5.45 1.50
N ILE A 100 -0.43 -5.70 2.74
CA ILE A 100 -0.50 -7.05 3.29
C ILE A 100 -1.52 -7.91 2.55
N SER A 101 -2.68 -7.33 2.18
CA SER A 101 -3.69 -8.08 1.44
C SER A 101 -3.21 -8.44 0.03
N LEU A 102 -2.52 -7.51 -0.65
CA LEU A 102 -1.91 -7.78 -1.96
C LEU A 102 -0.88 -8.91 -1.87
N ALA A 103 0.03 -8.82 -0.89
CA ALA A 103 1.07 -9.82 -0.71
C ALA A 103 0.48 -11.18 -0.30
N CYS A 104 -0.61 -11.18 0.47
CA CYS A 104 -1.35 -12.37 0.88
C CYS A 104 -2.01 -13.06 -0.31
N GLU A 105 -2.82 -12.34 -1.07
CA GLU A 105 -3.54 -12.90 -2.21
C GLU A 105 -2.60 -13.32 -3.35
N LYS A 106 -1.43 -12.69 -3.49
CA LYS A 106 -0.38 -13.16 -4.42
C LYS A 106 0.22 -14.51 -4.02
N LYS A 107 0.28 -14.81 -2.73
CA LYS A 107 0.80 -16.09 -2.23
C LYS A 107 -0.26 -17.18 -2.20
N HIS A 108 -1.53 -16.80 -2.07
CA HIS A 108 -2.66 -17.70 -1.99
C HIS A 108 -3.78 -17.21 -2.92
N CYS A 109 -3.63 -17.50 -4.21
CA CYS A 109 -4.63 -17.17 -5.22
C CYS A 109 -5.58 -18.36 -5.41
N ASP A 110 -6.87 -18.16 -5.15
CA ASP A 110 -7.94 -19.15 -5.33
C ASP A 110 -9.12 -18.54 -6.12
N GLU A 111 -10.17 -19.32 -6.33
CA GLU A 111 -11.38 -18.89 -7.08
C GLU A 111 -12.12 -17.70 -6.44
N ASN A 112 -11.90 -17.46 -5.14
CA ASN A 112 -12.56 -16.39 -4.39
C ASN A 112 -11.66 -15.15 -4.20
N THR A 113 -10.40 -15.19 -4.63
CA THR A 113 -9.45 -14.07 -4.51
C THR A 113 -10.03 -12.77 -5.05
N SER A 114 -10.64 -12.77 -6.25
CA SER A 114 -11.22 -11.57 -6.83
C SER A 114 -12.33 -10.97 -5.95
N LYS A 115 -13.19 -11.81 -5.36
CA LYS A 115 -14.27 -11.37 -4.46
C LYS A 115 -13.71 -10.78 -3.17
N ARG A 116 -12.69 -11.42 -2.58
CA ARG A 116 -12.01 -10.91 -1.37
C ARG A 116 -11.35 -9.56 -1.64
N ILE A 117 -10.66 -9.41 -2.77
CA ILE A 117 -10.06 -8.14 -3.19
C ILE A 117 -11.13 -7.06 -3.36
N ILE A 118 -12.23 -7.35 -4.06
CA ILE A 118 -13.32 -6.37 -4.23
C ILE A 118 -13.84 -5.91 -2.86
N TYR A 119 -14.09 -6.86 -1.94
CA TYR A 119 -14.55 -6.54 -0.59
C TYR A 119 -13.56 -5.66 0.20
N LEU A 120 -12.27 -5.91 0.04
CA LEU A 120 -11.21 -5.07 0.62
C LEU A 120 -11.22 -3.65 0.04
N LEU A 121 -11.43 -3.54 -1.28
CA LEU A 121 -11.40 -2.27 -2.00
C LEU A 121 -12.62 -1.38 -1.70
N SER A 122 -13.77 -1.97 -1.36
CA SER A 122 -15.03 -1.27 -1.11
C SER A 122 -14.90 -0.03 -0.21
N PRO A 123 -14.35 -0.10 1.03
CA PRO A 123 -14.23 1.08 1.89
C PRO A 123 -13.33 2.18 1.32
N TYR A 124 -12.32 1.84 0.52
CA TYR A 124 -11.45 2.81 -0.13
C TYR A 124 -12.17 3.55 -1.25
N LEU A 125 -12.93 2.82 -2.07
CA LEU A 125 -13.73 3.39 -3.15
C LEU A 125 -14.89 4.22 -2.61
N GLU A 126 -15.57 3.77 -1.56
CA GLU A 126 -16.60 4.53 -0.86
C GLU A 126 -16.03 5.84 -0.29
N TYR A 127 -14.86 5.79 0.33
CA TYR A 127 -14.22 7.00 0.84
C TYR A 127 -13.86 7.98 -0.29
N ILE A 128 -13.37 7.50 -1.43
CA ILE A 128 -13.07 8.35 -2.60
C ILE A 128 -14.35 8.96 -3.18
N SER A 129 -15.46 8.20 -3.22
CA SER A 129 -16.72 8.68 -3.81
C SER A 129 -17.35 9.80 -3.00
N ILE A 130 -17.23 9.74 -1.67
CA ILE A 130 -17.78 10.75 -0.76
C ILE A 130 -16.90 12.00 -0.71
N PHE A 131 -15.58 11.86 -0.79
CA PHE A 131 -14.65 12.96 -0.52
C PHE A 131 -13.73 13.27 -1.72
N SER A 132 -14.25 14.08 -2.65
CA SER A 132 -13.59 14.45 -3.90
C SER A 132 -12.34 15.34 -3.78
N LYS A 133 -12.00 15.84 -2.57
CA LYS A 133 -10.87 16.76 -2.34
C LYS A 133 -9.88 16.27 -1.28
N ASN A 134 -9.54 14.97 -1.31
CA ASN A 134 -8.60 14.37 -0.36
C ASN A 134 -7.16 14.33 -0.87
N TYR A 135 -6.55 15.50 -0.97
CA TYR A 135 -5.11 15.63 -1.19
C TYR A 135 -4.34 15.13 0.04
N GLY A 136 -3.32 14.27 -0.17
CA GLY A 136 -2.46 13.76 0.92
C GLY A 136 -2.72 12.32 1.37
N LEU A 137 -3.43 11.52 0.57
CA LEU A 137 -3.52 10.06 0.72
C LEU A 137 -2.75 9.32 -0.40
N ASN A 138 -1.79 9.98 -1.05
CA ASN A 138 -1.02 9.44 -2.18
C ASN A 138 -0.40 8.06 -1.89
N MET A 139 0.07 7.83 -0.66
CA MET A 139 0.58 6.52 -0.22
C MET A 139 -0.51 5.43 -0.30
N ILE A 140 -1.74 5.74 0.11
CA ILE A 140 -2.87 4.81 0.02
C ILE A 140 -3.27 4.64 -1.44
N TYR A 141 -3.39 5.72 -2.22
CA TYR A 141 -3.77 5.65 -3.64
C TYR A 141 -2.76 4.83 -4.45
N SER A 142 -1.46 5.02 -4.23
CA SER A 142 -0.40 4.22 -4.86
C SER A 142 -0.58 2.72 -4.59
N ARG A 143 -0.88 2.33 -3.35
CA ARG A 143 -1.16 0.92 -3.00
C ARG A 143 -2.48 0.43 -3.57
N LEU A 144 -3.51 1.28 -3.58
CA LEU A 144 -4.82 0.99 -4.16
C LEU A 144 -4.69 0.66 -5.64
N ILE A 145 -3.93 1.45 -6.40
CA ILE A 145 -3.66 1.20 -7.82
C ILE A 145 -2.95 -0.15 -8.02
N LYS A 146 -2.01 -0.54 -7.16
CA LYS A 146 -1.36 -1.85 -7.24
C LYS A 146 -2.34 -3.00 -7.01
N VAL A 147 -3.25 -2.87 -6.06
CA VAL A 147 -4.30 -3.87 -5.81
C VAL A 147 -5.27 -3.96 -7.00
N LEU A 148 -5.64 -2.81 -7.59
CA LEU A 148 -6.46 -2.76 -8.79
C LEU A 148 -5.77 -3.40 -10.00
N ALA A 149 -4.48 -3.14 -10.20
CA ALA A 149 -3.69 -3.76 -11.25
C ALA A 149 -3.65 -5.28 -11.08
N PHE A 150 -3.47 -5.77 -9.85
CA PHE A 150 -3.51 -7.19 -9.54
C PHE A 150 -4.90 -7.79 -9.80
N LEU A 151 -5.99 -7.11 -9.43
CA LEU A 151 -7.36 -7.57 -9.75
C LEU A 151 -7.56 -7.70 -11.27
N ASN A 152 -7.09 -6.73 -12.04
CA ASN A 152 -7.15 -6.76 -13.50
C ASN A 152 -6.34 -7.92 -14.10
N GLU A 153 -5.17 -8.22 -13.53
CA GLU A 153 -4.30 -9.33 -13.96
C GLU A 153 -4.94 -10.70 -13.71
N ILE A 154 -5.53 -10.92 -12.52
CA ILE A 154 -6.09 -12.23 -12.17
C ILE A 154 -7.52 -12.44 -12.69
N ASN A 155 -8.31 -11.38 -12.83
CA ASN A 155 -9.72 -11.46 -13.22
C ASN A 155 -10.20 -10.13 -13.82
N GLU A 156 -9.84 -9.94 -15.09
CA GLU A 156 -10.20 -8.75 -15.87
C GLU A 156 -11.72 -8.50 -15.89
N LYS A 157 -12.56 -9.55 -15.93
CA LYS A 157 -14.03 -9.41 -15.97
C LYS A 157 -14.55 -8.74 -14.69
N GLU A 158 -14.10 -9.21 -13.53
CA GLU A 158 -14.47 -8.62 -12.24
C GLU A 158 -13.92 -7.20 -12.08
N PHE A 159 -12.69 -6.96 -12.54
CA PHE A 159 -12.14 -5.60 -12.61
C PHE A 159 -13.03 -4.67 -13.47
N ILE A 160 -13.43 -5.11 -14.67
CA ILE A 160 -14.29 -4.32 -15.56
C ILE A 160 -15.63 -4.01 -14.91
N ASN A 161 -16.24 -4.99 -14.23
CA ASN A 161 -17.48 -4.79 -13.49
C ASN A 161 -17.30 -3.78 -12.36
N LEU A 162 -16.21 -3.89 -11.58
CA LEU A 162 -15.90 -2.96 -10.49
C LEU A 162 -15.79 -1.51 -11.01
N VAL A 163 -15.08 -1.31 -12.13
CA VAL A 163 -14.93 0.01 -12.76
C VAL A 163 -16.27 0.56 -13.25
N LYS A 164 -17.08 -0.26 -13.92
CA LYS A 164 -18.42 0.16 -14.41
C LYS A 164 -19.34 0.57 -13.25
N MET A 165 -19.36 -0.19 -12.17
CA MET A 165 -20.21 0.09 -11.00
C MET A 165 -19.75 1.33 -10.23
N ASN A 166 -18.46 1.68 -10.29
CA ASN A 166 -17.87 2.80 -9.56
C ASN A 166 -17.31 3.88 -10.50
N TYR A 167 -17.91 4.07 -11.67
CA TYR A 167 -17.34 4.93 -12.73
C TYR A 167 -17.02 6.35 -12.25
N SER A 168 -17.94 7.00 -11.52
CA SER A 168 -17.73 8.34 -10.95
C SER A 168 -16.61 8.39 -9.90
N THR A 169 -16.46 7.32 -9.11
CA THR A 169 -15.36 7.17 -8.14
C THR A 169 -14.02 7.06 -8.85
N PHE A 170 -13.93 6.28 -9.92
CA PHE A 170 -12.69 6.20 -10.72
C PHE A 170 -12.36 7.52 -11.41
N ALA A 171 -13.35 8.25 -11.91
CA ALA A 171 -13.15 9.60 -12.44
C ALA A 171 -12.57 10.54 -11.35
N THR A 172 -13.09 10.46 -10.13
CA THR A 172 -12.57 11.22 -8.98
C THR A 172 -11.15 10.79 -8.62
N LEU A 173 -10.86 9.49 -8.61
CA LEU A 173 -9.52 8.96 -8.35
C LEU A 173 -8.49 9.45 -9.39
N ILE A 174 -8.88 9.50 -10.66
CA ILE A 174 -8.05 10.06 -11.74
C ILE A 174 -7.75 11.54 -11.48
N ASP A 175 -8.75 12.33 -11.09
CA ASP A 175 -8.58 13.77 -10.86
C ASP A 175 -7.68 14.06 -9.64
N ILE A 176 -7.78 13.28 -8.57
CA ILE A 176 -6.99 13.48 -7.34
C ILE A 176 -5.62 12.80 -7.37
N PHE A 177 -5.46 11.73 -8.15
CA PHE A 177 -4.24 10.93 -8.26
C PHE A 177 -3.95 10.52 -9.72
N PRO A 178 -3.73 11.49 -10.62
CA PRO A 178 -3.44 11.21 -12.02
C PRO A 178 -2.10 10.49 -12.17
N GLY A 179 -1.98 9.64 -13.20
CA GLY A 179 -0.70 9.01 -13.52
C GLY A 179 -0.77 8.05 -14.70
N PRO A 180 0.36 7.42 -15.07
CA PRO A 180 0.44 6.48 -16.19
C PRO A 180 -0.48 5.26 -16.02
N TRP A 181 -0.79 4.92 -14.76
CA TRP A 181 -1.69 3.82 -14.41
C TRP A 181 -3.08 3.97 -15.04
N VAL A 182 -3.53 5.21 -15.33
CA VAL A 182 -4.85 5.45 -15.92
C VAL A 182 -4.91 4.88 -17.33
N GLN A 183 -3.88 5.12 -18.16
CA GLN A 183 -3.83 4.52 -19.48
C GLN A 183 -3.66 3.00 -19.40
N HIS A 184 -2.81 2.53 -18.50
CA HIS A 184 -2.57 1.10 -18.33
C HIS A 184 -3.85 0.32 -17.95
N LEU A 185 -4.58 0.79 -16.92
CA LEU A 185 -5.72 0.07 -16.36
C LEU A 185 -7.07 0.48 -16.96
N LEU A 186 -7.23 1.74 -17.38
CA LEU A 186 -8.53 2.32 -17.68
C LEU A 186 -8.73 2.75 -19.15
N HIS A 187 -7.80 2.40 -20.06
CA HIS A 187 -7.92 2.74 -21.49
C HIS A 187 -9.23 2.26 -22.13
N LYS A 188 -9.84 1.17 -21.63
CA LYS A 188 -11.08 0.60 -22.17
C LYS A 188 -12.36 1.39 -21.81
N PHE A 189 -12.30 2.35 -20.90
CA PHE A 189 -13.49 3.00 -20.33
C PHE A 189 -13.72 4.45 -20.79
N ASN A 190 -12.91 4.96 -21.72
CA ASN A 190 -13.07 6.29 -22.32
C ASN A 190 -13.25 7.42 -21.28
N PHE A 191 -12.48 7.39 -20.18
CA PHE A 191 -12.52 8.47 -19.20
C PHE A 191 -12.12 9.81 -19.85
N LYS A 192 -12.97 10.83 -19.68
CA LYS A 192 -12.69 12.20 -20.15
C LYS A 192 -11.91 12.95 -19.07
N PHE A 193 -10.66 13.29 -19.34
CA PHE A 193 -9.84 14.10 -18.43
C PHE A 193 -10.22 15.58 -18.53
N LYS A 194 -10.57 16.22 -17.40
CA LYS A 194 -10.73 17.69 -17.36
C LYS A 194 -9.39 18.42 -17.49
N ASN A 195 -8.35 17.83 -16.91
CA ASN A 195 -6.99 18.28 -17.12
C ASN A 195 -6.46 17.55 -18.34
N LYS A 196 -6.38 18.24 -19.48
CA LYS A 196 -5.57 17.77 -20.61
C LYS A 196 -4.18 17.47 -20.05
N LEU A 197 -3.88 16.18 -19.86
CA LEU A 197 -2.51 15.71 -19.72
C LEU A 197 -1.78 16.35 -20.89
N ASN A 198 -0.87 17.28 -20.60
CA ASN A 198 -0.03 17.89 -21.62
C ASN A 198 0.51 16.74 -22.46
N SER A 199 0.04 16.72 -23.70
CA SER A 199 0.30 15.73 -24.71
C SER A 199 1.78 15.75 -25.01
N ASN A 200 2.53 14.99 -24.24
CA ASN A 200 3.86 14.49 -24.53
C ASN A 200 3.93 13.16 -23.81
N GLY A 201 3.73 12.07 -24.56
CA GLY A 201 3.96 10.69 -24.11
C GLY A 201 5.43 10.48 -23.75
N GLY A 202 5.87 11.09 -22.66
CA GLY A 202 7.17 10.82 -22.06
C GLY A 202 7.06 9.53 -21.27
N MET A 203 7.74 8.48 -21.76
CA MET A 203 8.24 7.39 -20.94
C MET A 203 8.64 7.93 -19.56
N PHE A 204 8.15 7.29 -18.48
CA PHE A 204 8.62 7.46 -17.10
C PHE A 204 9.44 8.74 -16.88
N LYS A 205 8.79 9.88 -16.62
CA LYS A 205 9.51 10.90 -15.86
C LYS A 205 9.61 10.36 -14.46
N ASP A 206 10.73 9.70 -14.20
CA ASP A 206 11.35 9.54 -12.88
C ASP A 206 11.16 10.86 -12.13
N ILE A 207 10.10 10.96 -11.33
CA ILE A 207 10.06 11.98 -10.30
C ILE A 207 11.00 11.44 -9.23
N PHE A 208 11.95 12.26 -8.80
CA PHE A 208 12.99 11.86 -7.85
C PHE A 208 12.41 11.15 -6.61
N GLU A 209 11.24 11.57 -6.13
CA GLU A 209 10.55 10.89 -5.02
C GLU A 209 10.16 9.44 -5.33
N ASP A 210 9.68 9.16 -6.55
CA ASP A 210 9.31 7.81 -7.00
C ASP A 210 10.55 6.95 -7.25
N SER A 211 11.63 7.52 -7.81
CA SER A 211 12.91 6.82 -7.96
C SER A 211 13.51 6.46 -6.61
N VAL A 212 13.47 7.38 -5.63
CA VAL A 212 13.92 7.11 -4.26
C VAL A 212 13.08 6.01 -3.61
N LEU A 213 11.75 6.06 -3.78
CA LEU A 213 10.85 5.00 -3.30
C LEU A 213 11.19 3.65 -3.92
N ASN A 214 11.44 3.58 -5.23
CA ASN A 214 11.83 2.33 -5.90
C ASN A 214 13.21 1.84 -5.40
N CYS A 215 14.21 2.73 -5.29
CA CYS A 215 15.53 2.38 -4.76
C CYS A 215 15.52 1.91 -3.31
N LEU A 216 14.53 2.31 -2.48
CA LEU A 216 14.38 1.80 -1.12
C LEU A 216 13.98 0.32 -1.08
N TYR A 217 13.42 -0.20 -2.17
CA TYR A 217 12.97 -1.59 -2.31
C TYR A 217 13.81 -2.43 -3.29
N GLU A 218 14.73 -1.83 -4.03
CA GLU A 218 15.71 -2.58 -4.82
C GLU A 218 16.78 -3.19 -3.89
N PRO A 219 17.24 -4.44 -4.17
CA PRO A 219 18.32 -5.04 -3.40
C PRO A 219 19.59 -4.19 -3.50
N SER A 220 20.36 -4.16 -2.41
CA SER A 220 21.61 -3.39 -2.32
C SER A 220 22.55 -3.70 -3.49
N MET A 221 22.76 -2.74 -4.38
CA MET A 221 23.75 -2.84 -5.46
C MET A 221 25.16 -2.70 -4.86
N GLY A 222 25.83 -3.83 -4.67
CA GLY A 222 27.19 -3.91 -4.14
C GLY A 222 27.34 -3.23 -2.78
N ASN A 223 28.04 -2.09 -2.74
CA ASN A 223 28.30 -1.31 -1.52
C ASN A 223 27.40 -0.07 -1.38
N PHE A 224 26.35 0.09 -2.18
CA PHE A 224 25.46 1.24 -2.09
C PHE A 224 24.25 0.98 -1.18
N ASN A 225 24.31 1.46 0.06
CA ASN A 225 23.22 1.35 1.03
C ASN A 225 22.48 2.69 1.20
N VAL A 226 21.34 2.83 0.53
CA VAL A 226 20.49 4.03 0.55
C VAL A 226 20.01 4.37 1.97
N LYS A 227 19.83 3.39 2.87
CA LYS A 227 19.35 3.62 4.24
C LYS A 227 20.31 4.45 5.10
N LEU A 228 21.59 4.55 4.71
CA LEU A 228 22.58 5.37 5.42
C LEU A 228 22.40 6.87 5.16
N TYR A 229 21.68 7.25 4.10
CA TYR A 229 21.52 8.64 3.69
C TYR A 229 20.16 9.16 4.17
N LYS A 230 20.11 9.77 5.36
CA LYS A 230 18.90 10.46 5.84
C LYS A 230 18.54 11.60 4.86
N LEU A 231 17.25 11.71 4.52
CA LEU A 231 16.65 12.72 3.61
C LEU A 231 17.08 14.19 3.84
N LYS A 232 17.64 14.53 5.00
CA LYS A 232 18.09 15.89 5.31
C LYS A 232 19.28 16.37 4.47
N ASP A 233 20.07 15.46 3.90
CA ASP A 233 21.28 15.82 3.14
C ASP A 233 21.16 15.47 1.64
N SER A 234 19.98 15.69 1.06
CA SER A 234 19.70 15.40 -0.37
C SER A 234 20.72 16.03 -1.32
N TYR A 235 21.21 17.24 -1.02
CA TYR A 235 22.26 17.92 -1.79
C TYR A 235 23.63 17.23 -1.68
N LEU A 236 23.97 16.70 -0.49
CA LEU A 236 25.23 15.99 -0.27
C LEU A 236 25.20 14.60 -0.93
N VAL A 237 24.03 13.96 -0.97
CA VAL A 237 23.77 12.75 -1.77
C VAL A 237 23.92 13.07 -3.26
N TYR A 238 23.33 14.16 -3.75
CA TYR A 238 23.48 14.61 -5.13
C TYR A 238 24.95 14.82 -5.51
N GLN A 239 25.73 15.53 -4.67
CA GLN A 239 27.16 15.74 -4.90
C GLN A 239 27.95 14.42 -4.92
N LYS A 240 27.63 13.46 -4.04
CA LYS A 240 28.26 12.13 -4.05
C LYS A 240 27.82 11.25 -5.22
N MET A 241 26.64 11.47 -5.76
CA MET A 241 26.12 10.77 -6.94
C MET A 241 26.67 11.31 -8.26
N LEU A 242 27.13 12.57 -8.30
CA LEU A 242 27.65 13.18 -9.53
C LEU A 242 28.81 12.38 -10.15
N PRO A 243 29.85 11.97 -9.39
CA PRO A 243 30.93 11.12 -9.92
C PRO A 243 30.42 9.77 -10.41
N PHE A 244 29.49 9.14 -9.68
CA PHE A 244 28.90 7.86 -10.09
C PHE A 244 28.14 7.99 -11.41
N ARG A 245 27.37 9.06 -11.61
CA ARG A 245 26.68 9.34 -12.88
C ARG A 245 27.66 9.57 -14.03
N VAL A 246 28.79 10.24 -13.79
CA VAL A 246 29.83 10.43 -14.81
C VAL A 246 30.44 9.07 -15.19
N LEU A 247 30.82 8.26 -14.20
CA LEU A 247 31.36 6.90 -14.43
C LEU A 247 30.36 6.01 -15.18
N LEU A 248 29.09 6.03 -14.77
CA LEU A 248 28.04 5.22 -15.41
C LEU A 248 27.79 5.69 -16.85
N LYS A 249 27.81 7.01 -17.11
CA LYS A 249 27.69 7.56 -18.45
C LYS A 249 28.89 7.19 -19.34
N ASP A 250 30.09 7.14 -18.78
CA ASP A 250 31.30 6.73 -19.49
C ASP A 250 31.32 5.21 -19.76
N GLU A 251 30.84 4.37 -18.84
CA GLU A 251 30.66 2.94 -19.09
C GLU A 251 29.58 2.68 -20.16
N VAL A 252 28.44 3.36 -20.08
CA VAL A 252 27.39 3.25 -21.11
C VAL A 252 27.91 3.69 -22.47
N LYS A 253 28.74 4.74 -22.54
CA LYS A 253 29.41 5.13 -23.79
C LYS A 253 30.32 4.01 -24.32
N LYS A 254 31.14 3.40 -23.46
CA LYS A 254 32.01 2.27 -23.84
C LYS A 254 31.26 1.02 -24.31
N LEU A 255 30.00 0.84 -23.89
CA LEU A 255 29.16 -0.27 -24.35
C LEU A 255 28.52 0.00 -25.72
N ILE A 256 28.43 1.27 -26.13
CA ILE A 256 27.78 1.69 -27.38
C ILE A 256 28.79 1.93 -28.51
N THR A 257 30.06 2.20 -28.18
CA THR A 257 31.19 2.23 -29.13
C THR A 257 31.98 0.93 -29.11
#